data_AF-A0A7Y6X200-F1
#
_entry.id   AF-A0A7Y6X200-F1
#
_cell.length_a   1.000
_cell.length_b   1.000
_cell.length_c   1.000
_cell.angle_alpha   90.00
_cell.angle_beta   90.00
_cell.angle_gamma   90.00
#
_symmetry.space_group_name_H-M   'P 1'
#
loop_
_entity.id
_entity.type
_entity.pdbx_description
1 polymer ?
#
loop_
_entity_poly.entity_id
_entity_poly.type
_entity_poly.pdbx_seq_one_letter_code
_entity_poly.pdbx_strand_id
1 'polypeptide(L)' 'MKDAGHPPPAVDFGLAMLAQALGLPPGAGATLFAMGSAAGWVEHVLEQREQGHLLRPHARYVEPAPTPRGTVSE' A
#
# COMPACT_ATOMS: atom_id res chain seq x y z
N MET A 1 8.68 -23.82 -9.67
CA MET A 1 7.78 -22.64 -9.46
C MET A 1 8.25 -21.45 -10.29
N LYS A 2 9.56 -21.11 -10.30
CA LYS A 2 10.13 -20.20 -11.32
C LYS A 2 9.95 -20.71 -12.75
N ASP A 3 9.99 -22.03 -12.93
CA ASP A 3 9.83 -22.69 -14.24
C ASP A 3 8.39 -22.71 -14.78
N ALA A 4 7.42 -22.31 -13.96
CA ALA A 4 6.00 -22.21 -14.34
C ALA A 4 5.64 -20.83 -14.91
N GLY A 5 6.61 -19.92 -15.08
CA GLY A 5 6.38 -18.54 -15.53
C GLY A 5 5.73 -17.63 -14.48
N HIS A 6 5.56 -18.11 -13.25
CA HIS A 6 5.00 -17.31 -12.15
C HIS A 6 6.12 -16.62 -11.35
N PRO A 7 5.87 -15.41 -10.84
CA PRO A 7 6.79 -14.77 -9.91
C PRO A 7 6.98 -15.65 -8.66
N PRO A 8 8.15 -15.58 -8.01
CA PRO A 8 8.35 -16.26 -6.73
C PRO A 8 7.28 -15.82 -5.72
N PRO A 9 6.90 -16.70 -4.78
CA PRO A 9 5.88 -16.36 -3.79
C PRO A 9 6.33 -15.17 -2.94
N ALA A 10 5.41 -14.24 -2.70
CA ALA A 10 5.63 -13.11 -1.81
C ALA A 10 5.70 -13.57 -0.34
N VAL A 11 6.21 -12.70 0.53
CA VAL A 11 6.27 -12.93 1.98
C VAL A 11 4.90 -13.23 2.59
N ASP A 12 3.83 -12.65 2.04
CA ASP A 12 2.46 -12.84 2.49
C ASP A 12 2.02 -14.30 2.43
N PHE A 13 2.51 -15.05 1.43
CA PHE A 13 2.24 -16.48 1.31
C PHE A 13 2.82 -17.25 2.50
N GLY A 14 4.06 -16.93 2.88
CA GLY A 14 4.71 -17.52 4.04
C GLY A 14 3.98 -17.17 5.35
N LEU A 15 3.55 -15.92 5.50
CA LEU A 15 2.79 -15.47 6.67
C LEU A 15 1.42 -16.15 6.79
N ALA A 16 0.72 -16.35 5.66
CA ALA A 16 -0.54 -17.08 5.63
C ALA A 16 -0.36 -18.55 6.05
N MET A 17 0.70 -19.21 5.56
CA MET A 17 1.04 -20.58 5.94
C MET A 17 1.44 -20.70 7.41
N LEU A 18 2.22 -19.76 7.92
CA LEU A 18 2.58 -19.72 9.34
C LEU A 18 1.35 -19.55 10.24
N ALA A 19 0.47 -18.60 9.90
CA ALA A 19 -0.76 -18.36 10.66
C ALA A 19 -1.67 -19.58 10.65
N GLN A 20 -1.82 -20.26 9.50
CA GLN A 20 -2.60 -21.49 9.40
C GLN A 20 -1.96 -22.62 10.22
N ALA A 21 -0.66 -22.85 10.09
CA ALA A 21 0.05 -23.93 10.77
C ALA A 21 0.00 -23.79 12.31
N LEU A 22 -0.05 -22.56 12.81
CA LEU A 22 -0.13 -22.25 14.24
C LEU A 22 -1.57 -22.03 14.74
N GLY A 23 -2.59 -22.15 13.88
CA GLY A 23 -3.99 -21.94 14.25
C GLY A 23 -4.29 -20.51 14.75
N LEU A 24 -3.58 -19.52 14.23
CA LEU A 24 -3.73 -18.12 14.65
C LEU A 24 -5.04 -17.51 14.15
N PRO A 25 -5.61 -16.53 14.88
CA PRO A 25 -6.83 -15.86 14.46
C PRO A 25 -6.65 -15.08 13.14
N PRO A 26 -7.75 -14.79 12.43
CA PRO A 26 -7.74 -13.92 11.26
C PRO A 26 -7.02 -12.60 11.55
N GLY A 27 -6.19 -12.15 10.60
CA GLY A 27 -5.38 -10.93 10.74
C GLY A 27 -4.01 -11.12 11.38
N ALA A 28 -3.71 -12.28 12.00
CA ALA A 28 -2.42 -12.51 12.64
C ALA A 28 -1.22 -12.38 11.69
N GLY A 29 -1.35 -12.80 10.43
CA GLY A 29 -0.29 -12.60 9.42
C GLY A 29 0.07 -11.12 9.21
N ALA A 30 -0.94 -10.25 9.13
CA ALA A 30 -0.73 -8.80 9.01
C ALA A 30 -0.13 -8.20 10.28
N THR A 31 -0.54 -8.67 11.47
CA THR A 31 0.05 -8.27 12.75
C THR A 31 1.54 -8.64 12.82
N LEU A 32 1.90 -9.87 12.45
CA LEU A 32 3.29 -10.33 12.41
C LEU A 32 4.13 -9.50 11.44
N PHE A 33 3.59 -9.21 10.25
CA PHE A 33 4.24 -8.34 9.27
C PHE A 33 4.48 -6.93 9.80
N ALA A 34 3.46 -6.32 10.43
CA ALA A 34 3.56 -4.99 11.00
C ALA A 34 4.60 -4.94 12.13
N MET A 35 4.63 -5.94 13.00
CA MET A 35 5.65 -6.06 14.04
C MET A 35 7.06 -6.20 13.45
N GLY A 36 7.23 -7.06 12.44
CA GLY A 36 8.53 -7.24 11.77
C GLY A 36 9.01 -5.99 11.03
N SER A 37 8.09 -5.18 10.50
CA SER A 37 8.40 -3.97 9.72
C SER A 37 8.58 -2.71 10.57
N ALA A 38 8.16 -2.74 11.85
CA ALA A 38 8.13 -1.57 12.72
C ALA A 38 9.50 -0.87 12.84
N ALA A 39 10.59 -1.63 12.97
CA ALA A 39 11.93 -1.07 13.05
C ALA A 39 12.33 -0.30 11.77
N GLY A 40 12.01 -0.86 10.59
CA GLY A 40 12.26 -0.20 9.31
C GLY A 40 11.41 1.06 9.11
N TRP A 41 10.17 1.08 9.62
CA TRP A 41 9.38 2.32 9.61
C TRP A 41 9.96 3.40 10.50
N VAL A 42 10.45 3.04 11.70
CA VAL A 42 11.11 4.01 12.59
C VAL A 42 12.36 4.57 11.94
N GLU A 43 13.19 3.72 11.33
CA GLU A 43 14.41 4.13 10.65
C GLU A 43 14.10 5.09 9.49
N HIS A 44 13.17 4.76 8.59
CA HIS A 44 12.76 5.66 7.51
C HIS A 44 12.22 7.01 8.03
N VAL A 45 11.50 7.02 9.17
CA VAL A 45 11.02 8.27 9.77
C VAL A 45 12.19 9.12 10.27
N LEU A 46 13.22 8.51 10.83
CA LEU A 46 14.42 9.22 11.27
C LEU A 46 15.21 9.75 10.07
N GLU A 47 15.42 8.91 9.05
CA GLU A 47 16.08 9.31 7.81
C GLU A 47 15.35 10.49 7.14
N GLN A 48 14.02 10.43 7.05
CA GLN A 48 13.22 11.53 6.48
C GLN A 48 13.36 12.84 7.27
N ARG A 49 13.54 12.77 8.60
CA ARG A 49 13.76 13.96 9.43
C ARG A 49 15.11 14.61 9.16
N GLU A 50 16.12 13.82 8.84
CA GLU A 50 17.46 14.31 8.53
C GLU A 50 17.55 14.94 7.13
N GLN A 51 16.76 14.46 6.16
CA GLN A 51 16.76 14.98 4.78
C GLN A 51 16.30 16.44 4.65
N GLY A 52 15.59 16.99 5.64
CA GLY A 52 15.26 18.42 5.71
C GLY A 52 14.24 18.93 4.67
N HIS A 53 13.60 18.04 3.91
CA HIS A 53 12.52 18.39 2.99
C HIS A 53 11.34 17.42 3.12
N LEU A 54 10.14 17.90 2.77
CA LEU A 54 8.92 17.10 2.79
C LEU A 54 8.45 16.81 1.36
N LEU A 55 7.83 15.64 1.16
CA LEU A 55 7.14 15.32 -0.08
C LEU A 55 5.99 16.33 -0.30
N ARG A 56 6.03 17.05 -1.42
CA ARG A 56 4.98 18.01 -1.84
C ARG A 56 4.40 17.60 -3.20
N PRO A 57 3.49 16.61 -3.24
CA PRO A 57 2.90 16.19 -4.49
C PRO A 57 1.98 17.27 -5.04
N HIS A 58 2.02 17.49 -6.36
CA HIS A 58 1.14 18.40 -7.06
C HIS A 58 0.12 17.61 -7.87
N ALA A 59 -1.16 18.00 -7.77
CA ALA A 59 -2.21 17.47 -8.61
C ALA A 59 -2.45 18.40 -9.80
N ARG A 60 -2.64 17.83 -10.98
CA ARG A 60 -3.11 18.57 -12.16
C ARG A 60 -4.63 18.48 -12.20
N TYR A 61 -5.30 19.62 -12.16
CA TYR A 61 -6.74 19.68 -12.41
C TYR A 61 -7.03 19.31 -13.87
N VAL A 62 -8.05 18.49 -14.06
CA VAL A 62 -8.57 18.09 -15.38
C VAL A 62 -10.03 18.52 -15.40
N GLU A 63 -10.37 19.41 -16.33
CA GLU A 63 -11.75 19.90 -16.47
C GLU A 63 -12.70 18.74 -16.79
N PRO A 64 -13.87 18.68 -16.12
CA PRO A 64 -14.97 17.82 -16.58
C PRO A 64 -15.36 18.21 -18.01
N ALA A 65 -15.77 17.22 -18.82
CA ALA A 65 -16.37 17.53 -20.12
C ALA A 65 -17.53 18.53 -19.95
N PRO A 66 -17.67 19.52 -20.84
CA PRO A 66 -18.68 20.57 -20.69
C PRO A 66 -20.07 19.94 -20.59
N THR A 67 -20.72 20.08 -19.44
CA THR A 67 -22.13 19.71 -19.28
C THR A 67 -22.95 20.66 -20.17
N PRO A 68 -23.74 20.16 -21.12
CA PRO A 68 -24.60 21.02 -21.93
C PRO A 68 -25.57 21.75 -20.98
N ARG A 69 -25.48 23.09 -20.95
CA ARG A 69 -26.49 23.90 -20.26
C ARG A 69 -27.80 23.70 -20.99
N GLY A 70 -28.78 23.07 -20.34
CA GLY A 70 -30.14 23.02 -20.83
C GLY A 70 -30.62 24.44 -21.11
N THR A 71 -31.10 24.69 -22.32
CA THR A 71 -31.72 25.96 -22.68
C THR A 71 -33.00 26.09 -21.85
N VAL A 72 -33.02 27.04 -20.91
CA VAL A 72 -34.27 27.46 -20.28
C VAL A 72 -35.12 28.08 -21.39
N SER A 73 -36.24 27.42 -21.70
CA SER A 73 -37.25 27.99 -22.61
C SER A 73 -38.09 28.97 -21.80
N GLU A 74 -38.06 30.25 -22.19
CA GLU A 74 -39.07 31.25 -21.83
C GLU A 74 -40.36 31.02 -22.62
#